data_AF-A0A366CUM8-F1
#
_entry.id   AF-A0A366CUM8-F1
#
_cell.length_a   1.000
_cell.length_b   1.000
_cell.length_c   1.000
_cell.angle_alpha   90.00
_cell.angle_beta   90.00
_cell.angle_gamma   90.00
#
_symmetry.space_group_name_H-M   'P 1'
#
loop_
_entity.id
_entity.type
_entity.pdbx_description
1 polymer ?
#
loop_
_entity_poly.entity_id
_entity_poly.type
_entity_poly.pdbx_seq_one_letter_code
_entity_poly.pdbx_strand_id
1 'polypeptide(L)'
;MTHRTKLHLAAGALGLLICLLWPAPVLAAPVPSGRDQPPIHNPAACPNTTTGDTVTGNGPGSTADGPAAILGFHHAYYTQRSGTAARAFTTPDTAVPAAETIQHGIDHTPAASGYCVHITPAATSAEQPGGQRWAVSITVADPNGQRTLNQHITTRTEHDHTLITTIESA
;
A
#
# COMPACT_ATOMS: atom_id res chain seq x y z
N MET A 1 -21.76 -18.03 -41.42
CA MET A 1 -21.80 -18.93 -42.58
C MET A 1 -20.35 -19.26 -42.93
N THR A 2 -19.81 -20.36 -42.38
CA THR A 2 -19.61 -21.67 -43.06
C THR A 2 -18.62 -21.50 -44.23
N HIS A 3 -17.39 -22.01 -44.18
CA HIS A 3 -17.14 -23.43 -44.44
C HIS A 3 -15.77 -23.94 -43.98
N ARG A 4 -15.81 -25.12 -43.35
CA ARG A 4 -14.71 -26.10 -43.19
C ARG A 4 -14.35 -26.75 -44.53
N THR A 5 -13.08 -27.06 -44.74
CA THR A 5 -12.60 -28.04 -45.74
C THR A 5 -11.38 -28.78 -45.15
N LYS A 6 -11.56 -29.99 -44.59
CA LYS A 6 -11.18 -31.34 -45.12
C LYS A 6 -9.66 -31.46 -45.42
N LEU A 7 -8.83 -32.07 -44.57
CA LEU A 7 -8.60 -33.51 -44.28
C LEU A 7 -7.94 -34.28 -45.43
N HIS A 8 -6.67 -34.71 -45.25
CA HIS A 8 -6.10 -35.92 -45.87
C HIS A 8 -5.03 -36.55 -44.96
N LEU A 9 -5.26 -37.84 -44.62
CA LEU A 9 -4.41 -39.05 -44.58
C LEU A 9 -2.86 -38.91 -44.39
N ALA A 10 -2.09 -39.88 -43.87
CA ALA A 10 -2.22 -41.13 -43.12
C ALA A 10 -0.79 -41.75 -42.97
N ALA A 11 -0.57 -42.53 -41.91
CA ALA A 11 0.28 -43.74 -41.82
C ALA A 11 1.84 -43.70 -41.87
N GLY A 12 2.44 -44.54 -41.00
CA GLY A 12 3.79 -45.15 -41.14
C GLY A 12 4.76 -44.80 -39.99
N ALA A 13 4.79 -45.52 -38.87
CA ALA A 13 5.41 -46.83 -38.59
C ALA A 13 6.95 -46.79 -38.35
N LEU A 14 7.32 -47.27 -37.16
CA LEU A 14 8.60 -47.87 -36.71
C LEU A 14 9.93 -47.11 -36.93
N GLY A 15 10.51 -46.66 -35.81
CA GLY A 15 11.93 -46.33 -35.69
C GLY A 15 12.35 -46.34 -34.23
N LEU A 16 12.80 -47.50 -33.73
CA LEU A 16 13.43 -47.63 -32.42
C LEU A 16 14.84 -47.02 -32.52
N LEU A 17 15.09 -45.91 -31.84
CA LEU A 17 16.45 -45.38 -31.67
C LEU A 17 16.60 -44.79 -30.27
N ILE A 18 17.57 -45.38 -29.58
CA ILE A 18 18.05 -45.10 -28.23
C ILE A 18 18.42 -43.62 -28.11
N CYS A 19 17.63 -42.84 -27.38
CA CYS A 19 18.08 -41.56 -26.83
C CYS A 19 18.56 -41.81 -25.39
N LEU A 20 19.89 -41.76 -25.27
CA LEU A 20 20.68 -41.76 -24.07
C LEU A 20 20.11 -40.82 -22.99
N LEU A 21 20.35 -41.22 -21.74
CA LEU A 21 19.97 -40.55 -20.51
C LEU A 21 20.36 -39.07 -20.49
N TRP A 22 19.45 -38.20 -20.93
CA TRP A 22 19.56 -36.76 -20.68
C TRP A 22 18.78 -36.45 -19.41
N PRO A 23 19.41 -35.98 -18.31
CA PRO A 23 18.65 -35.44 -17.20
C PRO A 23 17.85 -34.25 -17.73
N ALA A 24 16.52 -34.33 -17.64
CA ALA A 24 15.66 -33.19 -17.90
C ALA A 24 16.12 -32.03 -17.00
N PRO A 25 16.28 -30.80 -17.52
CA PRO A 25 16.44 -29.66 -16.64
C PRO A 25 15.17 -29.58 -15.80
N VAL A 26 15.32 -29.77 -14.49
CA VAL A 26 14.24 -29.57 -13.54
C VAL A 26 13.90 -28.07 -13.65
N LEU A 27 12.81 -27.74 -14.33
CA LEU A 27 12.25 -26.39 -14.29
C LEU A 27 11.85 -26.15 -12.84
N ALA A 28 12.69 -25.42 -12.11
CA ALA A 28 12.33 -24.89 -10.82
C ALA A 28 11.04 -24.08 -11.02
N ALA A 29 9.97 -24.44 -10.31
CA ALA A 29 8.80 -23.61 -10.23
C ALA A 29 9.22 -22.21 -9.76
N PRO A 30 8.66 -21.12 -10.28
CA PRO A 30 8.90 -19.80 -9.73
C PRO A 30 8.50 -19.85 -8.26
N VAL A 31 9.47 -19.65 -7.37
CA VAL A 31 9.20 -19.38 -5.96
C VAL A 31 8.30 -18.15 -5.97
N PRO A 32 7.11 -18.17 -5.36
CA PRO A 32 6.37 -16.94 -5.18
C PRO A 32 7.28 -16.03 -4.37
N SER A 33 7.89 -15.04 -5.03
CA SER A 33 8.52 -13.91 -4.37
C SER A 33 7.47 -13.40 -3.41
N GLY A 34 7.72 -13.56 -2.10
CA GLY A 34 6.85 -13.03 -1.07
C GLY A 34 6.59 -11.58 -1.47
N ARG A 35 5.33 -11.28 -1.78
CA ARG A 35 4.93 -9.92 -2.15
C ARG A 35 5.47 -9.01 -1.06
N ASP A 36 6.13 -7.96 -1.49
CA ASP A 36 6.59 -6.78 -0.76
C ASP A 36 5.68 -6.49 0.45
N GLN A 37 5.91 -7.21 1.56
CA GLN A 37 5.08 -7.07 2.75
C GLN A 37 5.81 -6.05 3.61
N PRO A 38 5.20 -4.89 3.88
CA PRO A 38 5.84 -3.86 4.65
C PRO A 38 6.32 -4.40 6.01
N PRO A 39 7.46 -3.93 6.52
CA PRO A 39 7.94 -4.36 7.83
C PRO A 39 6.89 -4.06 8.90
N ILE A 40 6.62 -5.03 9.77
CA ILE A 40 5.78 -4.81 10.95
C ILE A 40 6.61 -4.04 11.97
N HIS A 41 6.19 -2.81 12.30
CA HIS A 41 6.89 -1.98 13.27
C HIS A 41 6.27 -2.15 14.66
N ASN A 42 7.09 -2.14 15.71
CA ASN A 42 6.58 -2.17 17.08
C ASN A 42 5.94 -0.80 17.42
N PRO A 43 4.62 -0.72 17.65
CA PRO A 43 3.93 0.53 17.96
C PRO A 43 4.38 1.17 19.27
N ALA A 44 5.01 0.42 20.18
CA ALA A 44 5.56 0.96 21.43
C ALA A 44 6.93 1.65 21.25
N ALA A 45 7.67 1.36 20.18
CA ALA A 45 9.02 1.84 19.97
C ALA A 45 9.17 2.73 18.73
N CYS A 46 8.04 3.15 18.11
CA CYS A 46 7.99 3.78 16.80
C CYS A 46 9.00 4.95 16.66
N PRO A 47 10.15 4.72 16.01
CA PRO A 47 11.18 5.74 15.93
C PRO A 47 10.81 6.72 14.81
N ASN A 48 11.09 8.01 15.00
CA ASN A 48 10.96 8.99 13.94
C ASN A 48 12.24 8.97 13.10
N THR A 49 12.21 8.25 11.98
CA THR A 49 13.38 8.05 11.11
C THR A 49 13.04 8.27 9.64
N THR A 50 14.06 8.70 8.90
CA THR A 50 14.06 8.77 7.44
C THR A 50 15.30 8.05 6.94
N THR A 51 15.14 7.11 6.01
CA THR A 51 16.24 6.35 5.40
C THR A 51 15.96 6.21 3.91
N GLY A 52 16.72 6.93 3.08
CA GLY A 52 16.34 7.12 1.68
C GLY A 52 14.96 7.77 1.61
N ASP A 53 14.08 7.21 0.77
CA ASP A 53 12.70 7.67 0.62
C ASP A 53 11.73 7.00 1.61
N THR A 54 12.24 6.19 2.54
CA THR A 54 11.43 5.50 3.55
C THR A 54 11.34 6.34 4.82
N VAL A 55 10.12 6.55 5.31
CA VAL A 55 9.84 7.28 6.55
C VAL A 55 9.12 6.38 7.53
N THR A 56 9.56 6.40 8.80
CA THR A 56 8.85 5.76 9.92
C THR A 56 8.61 6.78 11.00
N GLY A 57 7.42 6.75 11.62
CA GLY A 57 7.13 7.62 12.75
C GLY A 57 5.68 7.65 13.18
N ASN A 58 5.43 8.41 14.22
CA ASN A 58 4.09 8.70 14.76
C ASN A 58 3.98 10.16 15.26
N GLY A 59 4.90 11.02 14.82
CA GLY A 59 4.93 12.43 15.20
C GLY A 59 3.79 13.27 14.57
N PRO A 60 3.69 14.55 14.95
CA PRO A 60 2.59 15.44 14.57
C PRO A 60 2.50 15.77 13.07
N GLY A 61 3.54 15.45 12.30
CA GLY A 61 3.60 15.74 10.86
C GLY A 61 3.65 17.23 10.54
N SER A 62 3.53 17.53 9.25
CA SER A 62 3.40 18.87 8.68
C SER A 62 2.85 18.77 7.26
N THR A 63 2.72 19.85 6.52
CA THR A 63 2.35 19.82 5.09
C THR A 63 3.55 20.07 4.17
N ALA A 64 4.78 19.93 4.67
CA ALA A 64 5.98 20.24 3.88
C ALA A 64 6.18 19.26 2.72
N ASP A 65 5.83 17.99 2.93
CA ASP A 65 5.95 16.92 1.94
C ASP A 65 4.89 15.82 2.18
N GLY A 66 4.89 14.81 1.31
CA GLY A 66 3.93 13.70 1.37
C GLY A 66 4.00 12.91 2.68
N PRO A 67 5.17 12.39 3.10
CA PRO A 67 5.29 11.66 4.34
C PRO A 67 4.90 12.47 5.58
N ALA A 68 5.25 13.76 5.64
CA ALA A 68 4.87 14.63 6.75
C ALA A 68 3.35 14.83 6.82
N ALA A 69 2.66 14.97 5.67
CA ALA A 69 1.20 15.09 5.63
C ALA A 69 0.52 13.79 6.06
N ILE A 70 1.05 12.64 5.64
CA ILE A 70 0.60 11.31 6.04
C ILE A 70 0.76 11.11 7.56
N LEU A 71 1.92 11.46 8.13
CA LEU A 71 2.12 11.38 9.57
C LEU A 71 1.14 12.28 10.33
N GLY A 72 0.92 13.51 9.84
CA GLY A 72 -0.01 14.46 10.45
C GLY A 72 -1.45 13.98 10.47
N PHE A 73 -1.93 13.41 9.36
CA PHE A 73 -3.26 12.81 9.29
C PHE A 73 -3.44 11.69 10.32
N HIS A 74 -2.47 10.77 10.41
CA HIS A 74 -2.54 9.64 11.35
C HIS A 74 -2.38 10.07 12.80
N HIS A 75 -1.57 11.08 13.08
CA HIS A 75 -1.45 11.67 14.41
C HIS A 75 -2.74 12.36 14.85
N ALA A 76 -3.41 13.07 13.95
CA ALA A 76 -4.73 13.62 14.22
C ALA A 76 -5.76 12.52 14.53
N TYR A 77 -5.69 11.38 13.84
CA TYR A 77 -6.60 10.26 14.04
C TYR A 77 -6.34 9.48 15.34
N TYR A 78 -5.10 9.02 15.57
CA TYR A 78 -4.78 8.11 16.66
C TYR A 78 -4.47 8.83 17.97
N THR A 79 -3.76 9.96 17.92
CA THR A 79 -3.33 10.72 19.11
C THR A 79 -4.32 11.80 19.48
N GLN A 80 -4.62 12.72 18.55
CA GLN A 80 -5.52 13.85 18.84
C GLN A 80 -7.00 13.44 18.87
N ARG A 81 -7.33 12.31 18.24
CA ARG A 81 -8.70 11.78 18.10
C ARG A 81 -9.69 12.82 17.58
N SER A 82 -9.27 13.58 16.56
CA SER A 82 -10.05 14.68 15.97
C SER A 82 -10.17 14.54 14.45
N GLY A 83 -11.41 14.37 13.97
CA GLY A 83 -11.73 14.34 12.55
C GLY A 83 -11.46 15.67 11.85
N THR A 84 -11.69 16.80 12.53
CA THR A 84 -11.37 18.14 12.02
C THR A 84 -9.86 18.32 11.83
N ALA A 85 -9.05 17.88 12.80
CA ALA A 85 -7.60 17.95 12.67
C ALA A 85 -7.08 17.03 11.56
N ALA A 86 -7.68 15.85 11.37
CA ALA A 86 -7.31 14.94 10.29
C ALA A 86 -7.61 15.57 8.92
N ARG A 87 -8.78 16.22 8.77
CA ARG A 87 -9.15 16.93 7.54
C ARG A 87 -8.20 18.07 7.17
N ALA A 88 -7.48 18.66 8.11
CA ALA A 88 -6.52 19.74 7.84
C ALA A 88 -5.31 19.27 6.98
N PHE A 89 -5.07 17.96 6.90
CA PHE A 89 -4.01 17.37 6.07
C PHE A 89 -4.50 16.88 4.69
N THR A 90 -5.75 17.19 4.35
CA THR A 90 -6.39 16.73 3.10
C THR A 90 -6.81 17.91 2.23
N THR A 91 -6.88 17.71 0.92
CA THR A 91 -7.43 18.75 0.03
C THR A 91 -8.95 18.89 0.22
N PRO A 92 -9.55 20.06 -0.06
CA PRO A 92 -11.01 20.22 0.04
C PRO A 92 -11.81 19.31 -0.92
N ASP A 93 -11.25 19.00 -2.09
CA ASP A 93 -11.83 18.19 -3.17
C ASP A 93 -11.51 16.68 -3.07
N THR A 94 -10.87 16.25 -1.98
CA THR A 94 -10.45 14.87 -1.74
C THR A 94 -11.59 13.85 -1.70
N ALA A 95 -11.28 12.59 -2.03
CA ALA A 95 -12.16 11.44 -1.80
C ALA A 95 -12.19 10.97 -0.32
N VAL A 96 -11.34 11.54 0.54
CA VAL A 96 -11.32 11.24 1.99
C VAL A 96 -12.63 11.75 2.63
N PRO A 97 -13.28 10.98 3.53
CA PRO A 97 -14.52 11.39 4.18
C PRO A 97 -14.44 12.76 4.89
N ALA A 98 -15.59 13.38 5.12
CA ALA A 98 -15.72 14.63 5.88
C ALA A 98 -15.32 14.46 7.36
N ALA A 99 -15.05 15.58 8.05
CA ALA A 99 -14.57 15.60 9.43
C ALA A 99 -15.49 14.82 10.38
N GLU A 100 -16.81 14.97 10.21
CA GLU A 100 -17.83 14.34 11.05
C GLU A 100 -17.84 12.82 10.84
N THR A 101 -17.69 12.35 9.60
CA THR A 101 -17.61 10.92 9.29
C THR A 101 -16.33 10.31 9.83
N ILE A 102 -15.20 11.03 9.72
CA ILE A 102 -13.94 10.60 10.34
C ILE A 102 -14.11 10.53 11.86
N GLN A 103 -14.72 11.54 12.48
CA GLN A 103 -14.95 11.58 13.92
C GLN A 103 -15.82 10.39 14.37
N HIS A 104 -16.88 10.08 13.63
CA HIS A 104 -17.71 8.91 13.91
C HIS A 104 -16.88 7.61 13.89
N GLY A 105 -15.95 7.45 12.94
CA GLY A 105 -15.01 6.32 12.92
C GLY A 105 -14.05 6.32 14.12
N ILE A 106 -13.53 7.48 14.50
CA ILE A 106 -12.66 7.67 15.67
C ILE A 106 -13.38 7.24 16.96
N ASP A 107 -14.65 7.62 17.11
CA ASP A 107 -15.45 7.35 18.32
C ASP A 107 -15.77 5.84 18.48
N HIS A 108 -15.83 5.10 17.37
CA HIS A 108 -16.03 3.64 17.37
C HIS A 108 -14.71 2.85 17.37
N THR A 109 -13.58 3.52 17.18
CA THR A 109 -12.27 2.88 17.21
C THR A 109 -11.73 2.90 18.65
N PRO A 110 -11.38 1.75 19.25
CA PRO A 110 -10.74 1.72 20.56
C PRO A 110 -9.49 2.62 20.59
N ALA A 111 -9.27 3.28 21.73
CA ALA A 111 -8.08 4.09 21.90
C ALA A 111 -6.82 3.21 21.77
N ALA A 112 -5.93 3.60 20.86
CA ALA A 112 -4.68 2.90 20.66
C ALA A 112 -3.74 3.17 21.85
N SER A 113 -3.11 2.13 22.39
CA SER A 113 -1.99 2.27 23.33
C SER A 113 -0.69 2.65 22.61
N GLY A 114 -0.66 2.50 21.28
CA GLY A 114 0.42 2.97 20.42
C GLY A 114 0.12 2.68 18.96
N TYR A 115 0.74 3.45 18.06
CA TYR A 115 0.74 3.17 16.63
C TYR A 115 2.08 3.57 16.00
N CYS A 116 2.40 2.96 14.88
CA CYS A 116 3.54 3.32 14.06
C CYS A 116 3.18 3.33 12.59
N VAL A 117 3.58 4.40 11.88
CA VAL A 117 3.36 4.55 10.45
C VAL A 117 4.69 4.32 9.74
N HIS A 118 4.67 3.47 8.72
CA HIS A 118 5.78 3.23 7.82
C HIS A 118 5.36 3.58 6.40
N ILE A 119 6.17 4.40 5.71
CA ILE A 119 5.81 5.06 4.46
C ILE A 119 6.93 4.81 3.46
N THR A 120 6.57 4.29 2.30
CA THR A 120 7.47 4.15 1.14
C THR A 120 6.81 4.71 -0.12
N PRO A 121 7.58 5.22 -1.09
CA PRO A 121 7.03 5.60 -2.38
C PRO A 121 6.41 4.39 -3.08
N ALA A 122 5.26 4.58 -3.71
CA ALA A 122 4.64 3.60 -4.60
C ALA A 122 4.63 4.12 -6.04
N ALA A 123 4.57 3.20 -7.00
CA ALA A 123 4.48 3.57 -8.41
C ALA A 123 3.24 4.43 -8.66
N THR A 124 3.44 5.60 -9.25
CA THR A 124 2.36 6.46 -9.74
C THR A 124 1.85 5.91 -11.07
N SER A 125 0.56 5.63 -11.19
CA SER A 125 -0.05 5.30 -12.48
C SER A 125 0.03 6.51 -13.42
N ALA A 126 0.36 6.29 -14.69
CA ALA A 126 0.39 7.34 -15.71
C ALA A 126 -0.96 8.08 -15.86
N GLU A 127 -2.05 7.45 -15.41
CA GLU A 127 -3.43 7.98 -15.42
C GLU A 127 -3.71 9.05 -14.34
N GLN A 128 -2.79 9.30 -13.40
CA GLN A 128 -2.94 10.34 -12.37
C GLN A 128 -1.80 11.37 -12.47
N PRO A 129 -1.81 12.27 -13.47
CA PRO A 129 -0.80 13.32 -13.58
C PRO A 129 -0.90 14.27 -12.38
N GLY A 130 0.19 14.42 -11.63
CA GLY A 130 0.37 15.45 -10.60
C GLY A 130 0.25 15.02 -9.13
N GLY A 131 0.09 13.72 -8.85
CA GLY A 131 0.12 13.20 -7.46
C GLY A 131 1.19 12.12 -7.26
N GLN A 132 1.76 12.07 -6.05
CA GLN A 132 2.67 11.01 -5.61
C GLN A 132 1.89 9.96 -4.82
N ARG A 133 2.05 8.67 -5.17
CA ARG A 133 1.44 7.55 -4.44
C ARG A 133 2.44 6.99 -3.43
N TRP A 134 1.92 6.57 -2.29
CA TRP A 134 2.67 6.01 -1.17
C TRP A 134 2.06 4.67 -0.77
N ALA A 135 2.91 3.70 -0.45
CA ALA A 135 2.50 2.51 0.30
C ALA A 135 2.71 2.81 1.78
N VAL A 136 1.64 2.68 2.56
CA VAL A 136 1.61 3.03 3.97
C VAL A 136 1.19 1.82 4.77
N SER A 137 2.02 1.42 5.74
CA SER A 137 1.71 0.37 6.69
C SER A 137 1.60 0.96 8.08
N ILE A 138 0.48 0.71 8.74
CA ILE A 138 0.17 1.26 10.06
C ILE A 138 0.00 0.10 11.01
N THR A 139 0.94 -0.08 11.92
CA THR A 139 0.78 -1.04 13.01
C THR A 139 0.19 -0.33 14.22
N VAL A 140 -0.96 -0.80 14.70
CA VAL A 140 -1.70 -0.22 15.83
C VAL A 140 -1.86 -1.29 16.91
N ALA A 141 -1.63 -0.91 18.16
CA ALA A 141 -1.96 -1.71 19.34
C ALA A 141 -3.11 -1.05 20.10
N ASP A 142 -4.15 -1.81 20.40
CA ASP A 142 -5.29 -1.38 21.22
C ASP A 142 -5.74 -2.54 22.14
N PRO A 143 -6.79 -2.37 22.98
CA PRO A 143 -7.23 -3.42 23.90
C PRO A 143 -7.60 -4.76 23.25
N ASN A 144 -7.91 -4.78 21.95
CA ASN A 144 -8.21 -6.01 21.20
C ASN A 144 -6.96 -6.69 20.64
N GLY A 145 -5.78 -6.10 20.83
CA GLY A 145 -4.50 -6.60 20.37
C GLY A 145 -3.84 -5.71 19.32
N GLN A 146 -2.85 -6.27 18.64
CA GLN A 146 -2.07 -5.59 17.61
C GLN A 146 -2.55 -5.99 16.22
N ARG A 147 -2.65 -5.02 15.32
CA ARG A 147 -2.99 -5.24 13.90
C ARG A 147 -2.19 -4.30 13.00
N THR A 148 -2.02 -4.71 11.75
CA THR A 148 -1.42 -3.89 10.69
C THR A 148 -2.46 -3.57 9.63
N LEU A 149 -2.58 -2.29 9.30
CA LEU A 149 -3.42 -1.78 8.22
C LEU A 149 -2.49 -1.35 7.07
N ASN A 150 -2.79 -1.79 5.85
CA ASN A 150 -2.04 -1.37 4.67
C ASN A 150 -2.92 -0.45 3.83
N GLN A 151 -2.34 0.64 3.36
CA GLN A 151 -3.03 1.67 2.62
C GLN A 151 -2.18 2.14 1.44
N HIS A 152 -2.89 2.59 0.40
CA HIS A 152 -2.32 3.43 -0.62
C HIS A 152 -2.83 4.85 -0.44
N ILE A 153 -1.89 5.79 -0.28
CA ILE A 153 -2.21 7.20 -0.07
C ILE A 153 -1.62 7.99 -1.23
N THR A 154 -2.43 8.89 -1.80
CA THR A 154 -1.97 9.85 -2.81
C THR A 154 -1.87 11.22 -2.19
N THR A 155 -0.75 11.91 -2.44
CA THR A 155 -0.55 13.30 -2.05
C THR A 155 -0.32 14.17 -3.26
N ARG A 156 -0.79 15.42 -3.20
CA ARG A 156 -0.57 16.45 -4.22
C ARG A 156 0.03 17.68 -3.57
N THR A 157 1.02 18.28 -4.22
CA THR A 157 1.59 19.56 -3.80
C THR A 157 0.90 20.69 -4.56
N GLU A 158 0.34 21.62 -3.81
CA GLU A 158 -0.28 22.84 -4.32
C GLU A 158 0.37 24.04 -3.63
N HIS A 159 0.97 24.93 -4.41
CA HIS A 159 1.82 26.00 -3.90
C HIS A 159 2.94 25.43 -3.00
N ASP A 160 2.90 25.75 -1.70
CA ASP A 160 3.90 25.34 -0.71
C ASP A 160 3.38 24.27 0.27
N HIS A 161 2.21 23.67 -0.01
CA HIS A 161 1.60 22.65 0.83
C HIS A 161 1.40 21.35 0.07
N THR A 162 1.87 20.25 0.65
CA THR A 162 1.56 18.89 0.22
C THR A 162 0.44 18.33 1.07
N LEU A 163 -0.66 17.92 0.43
CA LEU A 163 -1.88 17.45 1.08
C LEU A 163 -2.32 16.10 0.50
N ILE A 164 -3.06 15.34 1.30
CA ILE A 164 -3.64 14.05 0.91
C ILE A 164 -4.87 14.27 0.04
N THR A 165 -4.92 13.60 -1.10
CA THR A 165 -6.07 13.63 -2.02
C THR A 165 -6.88 12.34 -1.99
N THR A 166 -6.27 11.21 -1.64
CA THR A 166 -6.92 9.90 -1.60
C THR A 166 -6.29 9.01 -0.53
N ILE A 167 -7.11 8.23 0.16
CA ILE A 167 -6.69 7.13 1.05
C ILE A 167 -7.52 5.90 0.67
N GLU A 168 -6.84 4.82 0.29
CA GLU A 168 -7.44 3.55 -0.07
C GLU A 168 -6.81 2.44 0.77
N SER A 169 -7.58 1.43 1.18
CA SER A 169 -6.98 0.19 1.68
C SER A 169 -6.23 -0.51 0.56
N ALA A 170 -5.04 -1.04 0.86
CA ALA A 170 -4.23 -1.83 -0.08
C ALA A 170 -4.65 -3.31 -0.12
#